data_AF-A0A5M3W6R2-F1
#
_entry.id   AF-A0A5M3W6R2-F1
#
_cell.length_a   1.000
_cell.length_b   1.000
_cell.length_c   1.000
_cell.angle_alpha   90.00
_cell.angle_beta   90.00
_cell.angle_gamma   90.00
#
_symmetry.space_group_name_H-M   'P 1'
#
loop_
_entity.id
_entity.type
_entity.pdbx_description
1 polymer ?
#
loop_
_entity_poly.entity_id
_entity_poly.type
_entity_poly.pdbx_seq_one_letter_code
_entity_poly.pdbx_strand_id
1 'polypeptide(L)'
;MVPVNRTLHDLASLAARMGVGGIFFAQGWQKLEAGLIETGGQFAQLGAPAPRLWAGATMLIELVGGTLLIAGLTVSFVGLLLFAEALAVFILTAGDTGLPLTGGDINLIVALGAASVLLAVNGGGRLSVDHMVVIKRRDAEEADDFAAEAEADAVINALREPRPKAEPDPKGPVTFPASSSTSEEVTEALPKPRPRRPKRAEESAENKSEAPVEVARSGGESGDTLVAGRRSGKAD
;
A
#
# COMPACT_ATOMS: atom_id res chain seq x y z
N MET A 1 -11.11 -16.86 -9.13
CA MET A 1 -10.37 -15.91 -8.29
C MET A 1 -9.69 -14.92 -9.23
N VAL A 2 -10.22 -13.69 -9.37
CA VAL A 2 -9.65 -12.68 -10.27
C VAL A 2 -8.35 -12.18 -9.64
N PRO A 3 -7.20 -12.16 -10.36
CA PRO A 3 -5.99 -11.59 -9.79
C PRO A 3 -6.23 -10.11 -9.52
N VAL A 4 -6.21 -9.73 -8.24
CA VAL A 4 -6.20 -8.32 -7.85
C VAL A 4 -5.03 -7.66 -8.56
N ASN A 5 -5.34 -6.60 -9.31
CA ASN A 5 -4.33 -5.87 -10.04
C ASN A 5 -3.33 -5.28 -9.04
N ARG A 6 -2.10 -5.80 -9.00
CA ARG A 6 -1.08 -5.41 -8.00
C ARG A 6 -0.85 -3.90 -7.95
N THR A 7 -0.99 -3.22 -9.09
CA THR A 7 -0.88 -1.75 -9.17
C THR A 7 -2.00 -1.03 -8.43
N LEU A 8 -3.23 -1.54 -8.45
CA LEU A 8 -4.35 -0.97 -7.69
C LEU A 8 -4.11 -1.15 -6.19
N HIS A 9 -3.57 -2.30 -5.76
CA HIS A 9 -3.21 -2.51 -4.36
C HIS A 9 -2.12 -1.54 -3.90
N ASP A 10 -1.07 -1.35 -4.70
CA ASP A 10 0.01 -0.40 -4.39
C ASP A 10 -0.51 1.04 -4.30
N LEU A 11 -1.38 1.45 -5.21
CA LEU A 11 -1.98 2.79 -5.20
C LEU A 11 -2.93 2.98 -4.02
N ALA A 12 -3.76 1.97 -3.70
CA ALA A 12 -4.65 1.98 -2.55
C ALA A 12 -3.88 2.05 -1.24
N SER A 13 -2.80 1.26 -1.09
CA SER A 13 -1.92 1.31 0.08
C SER A 13 -1.26 2.68 0.22
N LEU A 14 -0.74 3.25 -0.87
CA LEU A 14 -0.18 4.61 -0.85
C LEU A 14 -1.21 5.65 -0.43
N ALA A 15 -2.40 5.64 -1.03
CA ALA A 15 -3.47 6.57 -0.69
C ALA A 15 -3.90 6.44 0.78
N ALA A 16 -4.04 5.20 1.28
CA ALA A 16 -4.35 4.94 2.68
C ALA A 16 -3.25 5.45 3.61
N ARG A 17 -1.96 5.25 3.29
CA ARG A 17 -0.84 5.80 4.07
C ARG A 17 -0.85 7.33 4.11
N MET A 18 -1.08 7.98 2.97
CA MET A 18 -1.18 9.44 2.88
C MET A 18 -2.35 9.98 3.71
N GLY A 19 -3.52 9.34 3.63
CA GLY A 19 -4.70 9.74 4.39
C GLY A 19 -4.54 9.52 5.89
N VAL A 20 -4.30 8.27 6.30
CA VAL A 20 -4.18 7.89 7.72
C VAL A 20 -2.99 8.59 8.37
N GLY A 21 -1.81 8.51 7.75
CA GLY A 21 -0.60 9.16 8.26
C GLY A 21 -0.70 10.69 8.26
N GLY A 22 -1.39 11.27 7.28
CA GLY A 22 -1.64 12.72 7.23
C GLY A 22 -2.55 13.21 8.36
N ILE A 23 -3.59 12.45 8.70
CA ILE A 23 -4.48 12.79 9.82
C ILE A 23 -3.73 12.70 11.15
N PHE A 24 -2.98 11.63 11.40
CA PHE A 24 -2.14 11.52 12.60
C PHE A 24 -1.10 12.65 12.68
N PHE A 25 -0.42 12.95 11.57
CA PHE A 25 0.53 14.06 11.54
C PHE A 25 -0.15 15.39 11.90
N ALA A 26 -1.35 15.66 11.36
CA ALA A 26 -2.09 16.87 11.65
C ALA A 26 -2.52 16.94 13.13
N GLN A 27 -2.96 15.83 13.71
CA GLN A 27 -3.31 15.76 15.15
C GLN A 27 -2.08 15.99 16.03
N GLY A 28 -0.95 15.38 15.70
CA GLY A 28 0.31 15.57 16.43
C GLY A 28 0.82 17.01 16.29
N TRP A 29 0.65 17.62 15.12
CA TRP A 29 1.00 19.02 14.88
C TRP A 29 0.14 19.98 15.71
N GLN A 30 -1.17 19.74 15.79
CA GLN A 30 -2.07 20.52 16.64
C GLN A 30 -1.68 20.43 18.13
N LYS A 31 -1.31 19.23 18.61
CA LYS A 31 -0.81 19.04 19.98
C LYS A 31 0.53 19.77 20.20
N LEU A 32 1.40 19.79 19.19
CA LEU A 32 2.66 20.52 19.24
C LEU A 32 2.44 22.04 19.34
N GLU A 33 1.53 22.59 18.54
CA GLU A 33 1.19 24.02 18.55
C GLU A 33 0.51 24.45 19.85
N ALA A 34 -0.42 23.64 20.38
CA ALA A 34 -1.06 23.89 21.68
C ALA A 34 -0.07 23.77 22.84
N GLY A 35 0.92 22.87 22.70
CA GLY A 35 1.96 22.63 23.69
C GLY A 35 1.51 21.73 24.85
N LEU A 36 2.51 21.22 25.58
CA LEU A 36 2.31 20.17 26.58
C LEU A 36 1.42 20.56 27.77
N ILE A 37 1.32 21.85 28.11
CA ILE A 37 0.49 22.31 29.22
C ILE A 37 -0.99 22.20 28.85
N GLU A 38 -1.37 22.72 27.68
CA GLU A 38 -2.76 22.69 27.22
C GLU A 38 -3.20 21.27 26.89
N THR A 39 -2.39 20.53 26.13
CA THR A 39 -2.68 19.11 25.81
C THR A 39 -2.72 18.25 27.07
N GLY A 40 -1.84 18.51 28.05
CA GLY A 40 -1.90 17.84 29.35
C GLY A 40 -3.19 18.14 30.11
N GLY A 41 -3.72 19.37 30.00
CA GLY A 41 -5.02 19.74 30.57
C GLY A 41 -6.18 18.99 29.93
N GLN A 42 -6.12 18.72 28.63
CA GLN A 42 -7.13 17.92 27.91
C GLN A 42 -7.11 16.47 28.40
N PHE A 43 -5.92 15.85 28.47
CA PHE A 43 -5.79 14.49 29.02
C PHE A 43 -6.20 14.40 30.51
N ALA A 44 -6.05 15.49 31.28
CA ALA A 44 -6.53 15.53 32.66
C ALA A 44 -8.07 15.48 32.74
N GLN A 45 -8.77 16.14 31.81
CA GLN A 45 -10.23 16.07 31.71
C GLN A 45 -10.73 14.67 31.33
N LEU A 46 -9.91 13.92 30.57
CA LEU A 46 -10.16 12.52 30.23
C LEU A 46 -9.81 11.55 31.38
N GLY A 47 -9.33 12.04 32.52
CA GLY A 47 -8.94 11.19 33.66
C GLY A 47 -7.65 10.38 33.43
N ALA A 48 -6.80 10.78 32.49
CA ALA A 48 -5.59 10.04 32.16
C ALA A 48 -4.58 10.04 33.34
N PRO A 49 -3.96 8.89 33.67
CA PRO A 49 -2.92 8.85 34.68
C PRO A 49 -1.67 9.57 34.17
N ALA A 50 -1.15 10.53 34.94
CA ALA A 50 -0.05 11.41 34.53
C ALA A 50 -0.28 12.14 33.18
N PRO A 51 -1.22 13.10 33.11
CA PRO A 51 -1.69 13.70 31.85
C PRO A 51 -0.61 14.33 30.97
N ARG A 52 0.44 14.91 31.58
CA ARG A 52 1.57 15.49 30.83
C ARG A 52 2.38 14.45 30.05
N LEU A 53 2.46 13.22 30.57
CA LEU A 53 3.15 12.13 29.88
C LEU A 53 2.33 11.67 28.67
N TRP A 54 1.02 11.54 28.82
CA TRP A 54 0.10 11.27 27.71
C TRP A 54 0.18 12.33 26.62
N ALA A 55 0.19 13.60 27.00
CA ALA A 55 0.34 14.71 26.06
C ALA A 55 1.63 14.58 25.24
N GLY A 56 2.77 14.36 25.90
CA GLY A 56 4.04 14.19 25.21
C GLY A 56 4.11 12.93 24.35
N ALA A 57 3.61 11.80 24.86
CA ALA A 57 3.64 10.52 24.17
C ALA A 57 2.77 10.53 22.92
N THR A 58 1.50 10.94 23.03
CA THR A 58 0.56 11.01 21.89
C THR A 58 1.05 12.01 20.85
N MET A 59 1.46 13.21 21.25
CA MET A 59 2.05 14.19 20.33
C MET A 59 3.22 13.62 19.52
N LEU A 60 4.17 12.93 20.17
CA LEU A 60 5.31 12.33 19.47
C LEU A 60 4.91 11.15 18.59
N ILE A 61 4.05 10.26 19.09
CA ILE A 61 3.59 9.07 18.35
C ILE A 61 2.80 9.50 17.10
N GLU A 62 1.90 10.46 17.22
CA GLU A 62 1.08 10.94 16.12
C GLU A 62 1.93 11.68 15.07
N LEU A 63 2.83 12.58 15.50
CA LEU A 63 3.65 13.37 14.59
C LEU A 63 4.69 12.50 13.88
N VAL A 64 5.49 11.75 14.64
CA VAL A 64 6.54 10.91 14.08
C VAL A 64 5.94 9.69 13.39
N GLY A 65 4.98 9.01 14.01
CA GLY A 65 4.30 7.85 13.42
C GLY A 65 3.55 8.22 12.15
N GLY A 66 2.82 9.34 12.13
CA GLY A 66 2.17 9.84 10.92
C GLY A 66 3.17 10.10 9.78
N THR A 67 4.30 10.75 10.09
CA THR A 67 5.38 11.02 9.12
C THR A 67 5.99 9.72 8.57
N LEU A 68 6.31 8.76 9.44
CA LEU A 68 6.89 7.48 9.04
C LEU A 68 5.90 6.65 8.22
N LEU A 69 4.61 6.69 8.55
CA LEU A 69 3.56 6.01 7.81
C LEU A 69 3.41 6.58 6.40
N ILE A 70 3.39 7.92 6.26
CA ILE A 70 3.40 8.61 4.96
C ILE A 70 4.62 8.17 4.14
N ALA A 71 5.81 8.22 4.73
CA ALA A 71 7.05 7.81 4.07
C ALA A 71 7.04 6.32 3.67
N GLY A 72 6.23 5.50 4.35
CA GLY A 72 6.22 4.06 4.14
C GLY A 72 7.47 3.41 4.73
N LEU A 73 7.88 3.85 5.91
CA LEU A 73 8.99 3.24 6.65
C LEU A 73 8.46 2.41 7.81
N THR A 74 8.88 1.15 7.90
CA THR A 74 8.46 0.19 8.93
C THR A 74 6.94 0.14 9.11
N VAL A 75 6.19 0.14 8.00
CA VAL A 75 4.72 0.38 7.99
C VAL A 75 3.96 -0.57 8.93
N SER A 76 4.40 -1.83 9.00
CA SER A 76 3.79 -2.81 9.90
C SER A 76 3.92 -2.41 11.37
N PHE A 77 5.11 -1.99 11.79
CA PHE A 77 5.37 -1.56 13.17
C PHE A 77 4.69 -0.23 13.49
N VAL A 78 4.80 0.75 12.58
CA VAL A 78 4.19 2.08 12.76
C VAL A 78 2.66 1.98 12.80
N GLY A 79 2.05 1.15 11.96
CA GLY A 79 0.60 0.91 12.00
C GLY A 79 0.13 0.29 13.32
N LEU A 80 0.89 -0.66 13.89
CA LEU A 80 0.59 -1.21 15.22
C LEU A 80 0.76 -0.16 16.33
N LEU A 81 1.79 0.68 16.25
CA LEU A 81 2.03 1.74 17.22
C LEU A 81 0.89 2.78 17.23
N LEU A 82 0.48 3.24 16.04
CA LEU A 82 -0.64 4.17 15.88
C LEU A 82 -1.99 3.55 16.29
N PHE A 83 -2.20 2.26 15.99
CA PHE A 83 -3.37 1.53 16.48
C PHE A 83 -3.40 1.45 18.01
N ALA A 84 -2.26 1.14 18.65
CA ALA A 84 -2.17 1.04 20.10
C ALA A 84 -2.43 2.39 20.78
N GLU A 85 -1.95 3.49 20.20
CA GLU A 85 -2.23 4.84 20.65
C GLU A 85 -3.72 5.18 20.53
N ALA A 86 -4.33 4.96 19.37
CA ALA A 86 -5.76 5.20 19.15
C ALA A 86 -6.63 4.38 20.11
N LEU A 87 -6.28 3.10 20.33
CA LEU A 87 -6.95 2.23 21.29
C LEU A 87 -6.79 2.73 22.72
N ALA A 88 -5.61 3.20 23.09
CA ALA A 88 -5.34 3.73 24.42
C ALA A 88 -6.18 4.98 24.71
N VAL A 89 -6.26 5.91 23.76
CA VAL A 89 -7.12 7.11 23.86
C VAL A 89 -8.60 6.70 23.91
N PHE A 90 -9.04 5.76 23.08
CA PHE A 90 -10.40 5.23 23.10
C PHE A 90 -10.80 4.64 24.47
N ILE A 91 -9.87 3.93 25.13
CA ILE A 91 -10.11 3.38 26.47
C ILE A 91 -10.21 4.50 27.51
N LEU A 92 -9.37 5.54 27.42
CA LEU A 92 -9.40 6.69 28.34
C LEU A 92 -10.73 7.45 28.27
N THR A 93 -11.34 7.54 27.09
CA THR A 93 -12.64 8.19 26.93
C THR A 93 -13.81 7.31 27.35
N ALA A 94 -13.56 6.04 27.70
CA ALA A 94 -14.59 5.01 27.89
C ALA A 94 -15.57 4.89 26.70
N GLY A 95 -15.17 5.33 25.51
CA GLY A 95 -16.04 5.40 24.33
C GLY A 95 -17.09 6.52 24.37
N ASP A 96 -16.97 7.51 25.28
CA ASP A 96 -17.90 8.64 25.37
C ASP A 96 -17.75 9.57 24.15
N THR A 97 -18.85 9.78 23.44
CA THR A 97 -18.93 10.61 22.22
C THR A 97 -19.02 12.11 22.53
N GLY A 98 -19.29 12.49 23.78
CA GLY A 98 -19.50 13.88 24.19
C GLY A 98 -18.23 14.60 24.67
N LEU A 99 -17.11 13.91 24.81
CA LEU A 99 -15.87 14.49 25.33
C LEU A 99 -15.13 15.27 24.23
N PRO A 100 -14.71 16.52 24.48
CA PRO A 100 -13.93 17.29 23.52
C PRO A 100 -12.53 16.69 23.40
N LEU A 101 -12.29 15.95 22.31
CA LEU A 101 -11.00 15.36 21.99
C LEU A 101 -10.23 16.27 21.04
N THR A 102 -8.95 16.42 21.33
CA THR A 102 -8.02 17.21 20.53
C THR A 102 -7.73 16.46 19.24
N GLY A 103 -8.44 16.82 18.16
CA GLY A 103 -8.22 16.27 16.83
C GLY A 103 -9.35 15.43 16.25
N GLY A 104 -10.53 15.36 16.89
CA GLY A 104 -11.70 14.69 16.31
C GLY A 104 -12.76 14.24 17.31
N ASP A 105 -13.64 13.35 16.88
CA ASP A 105 -14.57 12.62 17.73
C ASP A 105 -14.12 11.15 17.90
N ILE A 106 -14.83 10.40 18.76
CA ILE A 106 -14.51 8.99 19.00
C ILE A 106 -14.62 8.14 17.73
N ASN A 107 -15.49 8.51 16.79
CA ASN A 107 -15.67 7.80 15.53
C ASN A 107 -14.40 7.87 14.67
N LEU A 108 -13.77 9.05 14.62
CA LEU A 108 -12.51 9.22 13.91
C LEU A 108 -11.40 8.36 14.53
N ILE A 109 -11.31 8.29 15.85
CA ILE A 109 -10.31 7.45 16.55
C ILE A 109 -10.50 5.98 16.19
N VAL A 110 -11.74 5.48 16.23
CA VAL A 110 -12.04 4.09 15.87
C VAL A 110 -11.70 3.82 14.40
N ALA A 111 -12.05 4.73 13.50
CA ALA A 111 -11.75 4.61 12.08
C ALA A 111 -10.25 4.61 11.80
N LEU A 112 -9.49 5.52 12.43
CA LEU A 112 -8.03 5.58 12.32
C LEU A 112 -7.36 4.36 12.93
N GLY A 113 -7.84 3.87 14.08
CA GLY A 113 -7.35 2.63 14.68
C GLY A 113 -7.54 1.43 13.74
N ALA A 114 -8.76 1.25 13.22
CA ALA A 114 -9.06 0.17 12.27
C ALA A 114 -8.22 0.28 10.98
N ALA A 115 -8.06 1.49 10.44
CA ALA A 115 -7.23 1.70 9.26
C ALA A 115 -5.74 1.45 9.54
N SER A 116 -5.26 1.79 10.74
CA SER A 116 -3.87 1.59 11.16
C SER A 116 -3.51 0.11 11.30
N VAL A 117 -4.38 -0.70 11.91
CA VAL A 117 -4.17 -2.15 12.00
C VAL A 117 -4.27 -2.82 10.62
N LEU A 118 -5.17 -2.34 9.74
CA LEU A 118 -5.25 -2.82 8.37
C LEU A 118 -3.94 -2.53 7.61
N LEU A 119 -3.42 -1.31 7.70
CA LEU A 119 -2.11 -0.96 7.12
C LEU A 119 -0.97 -1.78 7.74
N ALA A 120 -1.06 -2.07 9.03
CA ALA A 120 -0.06 -2.88 9.72
C ALA A 120 0.03 -4.31 9.15
N VAL A 121 -1.12 -4.91 8.84
CA VAL A 121 -1.22 -6.27 8.29
C VAL A 121 -0.92 -6.31 6.79
N ASN A 122 -1.41 -5.34 6.03
CA ASN A 122 -1.19 -5.28 4.57
C ASN A 122 0.21 -4.78 4.19
N GLY A 123 0.90 -4.06 5.07
CA GLY A 123 2.21 -3.46 4.82
C GLY A 123 2.17 -2.23 3.91
N GLY A 124 3.35 -1.70 3.58
CA GLY A 124 3.51 -0.42 2.85
C GLY A 124 3.31 -0.46 1.33
N GLY A 125 3.19 -1.65 0.74
CA GLY A 125 3.17 -1.85 -0.71
C GLY A 125 4.52 -1.58 -1.38
N ARG A 126 4.57 -1.67 -2.73
CA ARG A 126 5.82 -1.48 -3.49
C ARG A 126 6.30 -0.02 -3.55
N LEU A 127 5.39 0.93 -3.32
CA LEU A 127 5.65 2.37 -3.28
C LEU A 127 6.07 2.84 -1.87
N SER A 128 6.65 1.94 -1.08
CA SER A 128 7.12 2.18 0.28
C SER A 128 8.64 2.31 0.28
N VAL A 129 9.20 3.15 1.16
CA VAL A 129 10.66 3.21 1.36
C VAL A 129 11.20 1.84 1.77
N ASP A 130 10.46 1.09 2.61
CA ASP A 130 10.81 -0.30 2.97
C ASP A 130 11.12 -1.17 1.74
N HIS A 131 10.28 -1.10 0.71
CA HIS A 131 10.43 -1.90 -0.50
C HIS A 131 11.62 -1.45 -1.36
N MET A 132 11.87 -0.13 -1.42
CA MET A 132 13.03 0.41 -2.13
C MET A 132 14.36 0.00 -1.48
N VAL A 133 14.40 -0.03 -0.14
CA VAL A 133 15.59 -0.51 0.61
C VAL A 133 15.82 -2.00 0.38
N VAL A 134 14.75 -2.82 0.36
CA VAL A 134 14.86 -4.26 0.10
C VAL A 134 15.37 -4.54 -1.31
N ILE A 135 14.88 -3.84 -2.34
CA ILE A 135 15.39 -4.01 -3.72
C ILE A 135 16.89 -3.69 -3.76
N LYS A 136 17.29 -2.52 -3.25
CA LYS A 136 18.68 -2.08 -3.31
C LYS A 136 19.64 -3.02 -2.57
N ARG A 137 19.20 -3.68 -1.49
CA ARG A 137 20.00 -4.68 -0.78
C ARG A 137 20.22 -5.95 -1.60
N ARG A 138 19.19 -6.41 -2.31
CA ARG A 138 19.29 -7.59 -3.19
C ARG A 138 20.19 -7.32 -4.39
N ASP A 139 20.06 -6.14 -5.00
CA ASP A 139 20.92 -5.73 -6.11
C ASP A 139 22.41 -5.67 -5.69
N ALA A 140 22.69 -5.26 -4.44
CA ALA A 140 24.05 -5.24 -3.90
C ALA A 140 24.60 -6.64 -3.62
N GLU A 141 23.79 -7.54 -3.06
CA GLU A 141 24.16 -8.94 -2.81
C GLU A 141 24.44 -9.69 -4.12
N GLU A 142 23.59 -9.50 -5.15
CA GLU A 142 23.83 -10.06 -6.48
C GLU A 142 25.14 -9.53 -7.10
N ALA A 143 25.43 -8.23 -6.96
CA ALA A 143 26.67 -7.65 -7.45
C ALA A 143 27.93 -8.22 -6.77
N ASP A 144 27.86 -8.47 -5.45
CA ASP A 144 28.94 -9.10 -4.69
C ASP A 144 29.14 -10.57 -5.13
N ASP A 145 28.06 -11.32 -5.37
CA ASP A 145 28.12 -12.69 -5.87
C ASP A 145 28.76 -12.77 -7.28
N PHE A 146 28.37 -11.87 -8.19
CA PHE A 146 28.97 -11.78 -9.54
C PHE A 146 30.45 -11.40 -9.49
N ALA A 147 30.85 -10.53 -8.55
CA ALA A 147 32.26 -10.18 -8.35
C ALA A 147 33.06 -11.40 -7.85
N ALA A 148 32.51 -12.16 -6.91
CA ALA A 148 33.14 -13.37 -6.40
C ALA A 148 33.31 -14.46 -7.48
N GLU A 149 32.31 -14.63 -8.37
CA GLU A 149 32.40 -15.58 -9.49
C GLU A 149 33.47 -15.14 -10.52
N ALA A 150 33.53 -13.84 -10.84
CA ALA A 150 34.56 -13.30 -11.73
C ALA A 150 35.99 -13.45 -11.17
N GLU A 151 36.17 -13.27 -9.85
CA GLU A 151 37.44 -13.52 -9.17
C GLU A 151 37.81 -15.01 -9.21
N ALA A 152 36.84 -15.91 -8.97
CA ALA A 152 37.08 -17.35 -9.05
C ALA A 152 37.51 -17.78 -10.46
N ASP A 153 36.85 -17.28 -11.50
CA ASP A 153 37.21 -17.54 -12.90
C ASP A 153 38.60 -17.01 -13.24
N ALA A 154 38.96 -15.82 -12.75
CA ALA A 154 40.28 -15.25 -12.94
C ALA A 154 41.38 -16.12 -12.29
N VAL A 155 41.13 -16.63 -11.07
CA VAL A 155 42.05 -17.55 -10.38
C VAL A 155 42.16 -18.88 -11.13
N ILE A 156 41.04 -19.46 -11.57
CA ILE A 156 41.04 -20.72 -12.34
C ILE A 156 41.81 -20.53 -13.65
N ASN A 157 41.63 -19.41 -14.34
CA ASN A 157 42.33 -19.13 -15.58
C ASN A 157 43.84 -18.87 -15.35
N ALA A 158 44.22 -18.27 -14.22
CA ALA A 158 45.62 -18.09 -13.84
C ALA A 158 46.31 -19.41 -13.46
N LEU A 159 45.58 -20.37 -12.88
CA LEU A 159 46.09 -21.71 -12.54
C LEU A 159 46.07 -22.68 -13.73
N ARG A 160 45.38 -22.33 -14.82
CA ARG A 160 45.37 -23.12 -16.06
C ARG A 160 46.71 -22.95 -16.77
N GLU A 161 47.52 -24.02 -16.77
CA GLU A 161 48.77 -24.05 -17.54
C GLU A 161 48.52 -23.72 -19.03
N PRO A 162 49.41 -22.94 -19.68
CA PRO A 162 49.28 -22.67 -21.09
C PRO A 162 49.32 -23.99 -21.85
N ARG A 163 48.23 -24.33 -22.56
CA ARG A 163 48.26 -25.48 -23.46
C ARG A 163 49.44 -25.25 -24.42
N PRO A 164 50.32 -26.25 -24.63
CA PRO A 164 51.26 -26.17 -25.72
C PRO A 164 50.45 -25.92 -26.99
N LYS A 165 50.85 -24.87 -27.72
CA LYS A 165 50.29 -24.50 -29.02
C LYS A 165 50.21 -25.79 -29.84
N ALA A 166 49.01 -26.14 -30.33
CA ALA A 166 48.83 -27.34 -31.14
C ALA A 166 49.89 -27.34 -32.23
N GLU A 167 50.88 -28.22 -32.07
CA GLU A 167 51.90 -28.48 -33.06
C GLU A 167 51.17 -29.15 -34.24
N PRO A 168 51.40 -28.72 -35.50
CA PRO A 168 50.68 -29.28 -36.63
C PRO A 168 50.99 -30.77 -36.72
N ASP A 169 49.95 -31.60 -36.55
CA ASP A 169 50.03 -33.06 -36.64
C ASP A 169 50.63 -33.45 -38.01
N PRO A 170 51.76 -34.17 -38.08
CA PRO A 170 52.34 -34.62 -39.35
C PRO A 170 51.70 -35.92 -39.85
N LYS A 171 50.45 -36.21 -39.48
CA LYS A 171 49.69 -37.33 -40.03
C LYS A 171 48.54 -36.80 -40.89
N GLY A 172 48.71 -37.04 -42.19
CA GLY A 172 47.78 -36.66 -43.25
C GLY A 172 46.35 -37.16 -43.03
N PRO A 173 45.40 -36.71 -43.88
CA PRO A 173 43.99 -36.89 -43.64
C PRO A 173 43.65 -38.38 -43.48
N VAL A 174 43.13 -38.74 -42.32
CA VAL A 174 42.52 -40.06 -42.11
C VAL A 174 41.25 -40.10 -42.95
N THR A 175 41.37 -40.61 -44.16
CA THR A 175 40.24 -40.90 -45.05
C THR A 175 39.51 -42.13 -44.55
N PHE A 176 38.32 -41.96 -43.98
CA PHE A 176 37.39 -43.07 -43.78
C PHE A 176 36.67 -43.36 -45.11
N PRO A 177 36.58 -44.63 -45.56
CA PRO A 177 35.93 -44.95 -46.82
C PRO A 177 34.43 -44.67 -46.75
N ALA A 178 33.92 -43.96 -47.75
CA ALA A 178 32.50 -43.76 -47.98
C ALA A 178 31.85 -45.10 -48.34
N SER A 179 30.89 -45.55 -47.53
CA SER A 179 29.89 -46.54 -47.94
C SER A 179 28.53 -45.87 -47.97
N SER A 180 28.03 -45.72 -49.18
CA SER A 180 26.68 -45.33 -49.54
C SER A 180 25.64 -46.31 -48.98
N SER A 181 24.59 -45.80 -48.34
CA SER A 181 23.22 -46.24 -48.61
C SER A 181 22.20 -45.42 -47.81
N THR A 182 21.23 -44.89 -48.56
CA THR A 182 19.85 -44.62 -48.15
C THR A 182 19.58 -43.32 -47.39
N SER A 183 19.09 -42.36 -48.17
CA SER A 183 18.29 -41.23 -47.74
C SER A 183 17.09 -41.71 -46.93
N GLU A 184 17.04 -41.39 -45.64
CA GLU A 184 15.79 -41.19 -44.94
C GLU A 184 15.75 -39.74 -44.44
N GLU A 185 14.99 -38.96 -45.18
CA GLU A 185 14.65 -37.57 -44.91
C GLU A 185 13.61 -37.54 -43.79
N VAL A 186 14.06 -37.50 -42.54
CA VAL A 186 13.21 -37.12 -41.40
C VAL A 186 13.43 -35.63 -41.16
N THR A 187 12.66 -34.81 -41.87
CA THR A 187 12.53 -33.37 -41.58
C THR A 187 11.84 -33.18 -40.23
N GLU A 188 12.63 -33.00 -39.19
CA GLU A 188 12.18 -32.50 -37.90
C GLU A 188 11.86 -31.00 -38.04
N ALA A 189 10.58 -30.70 -38.23
CA ALA A 189 10.08 -29.36 -38.45
C ALA A 189 10.18 -28.51 -37.17
N LEU A 190 11.02 -27.46 -37.20
CA LEU A 190 10.98 -26.34 -36.25
C LEU A 190 9.54 -25.82 -36.08
N PRO A 191 9.04 -25.59 -34.85
CA PRO A 191 7.75 -24.94 -34.65
C PRO A 191 7.84 -23.44 -35.02
N LYS A 192 7.13 -23.05 -36.08
CA LYS A 192 6.98 -21.65 -36.51
C LYS A 192 6.17 -20.83 -35.49
N PRO A 193 6.53 -19.56 -35.21
CA PRO A 193 5.79 -18.68 -34.32
C PRO A 193 4.47 -18.24 -34.96
N ARG A 194 3.34 -18.39 -34.23
CA ARG A 194 2.02 -17.96 -34.72
C ARG A 194 1.92 -16.42 -34.77
N PRO A 195 1.51 -15.83 -35.92
CA PRO A 195 1.25 -14.41 -36.00
C PRO A 195 -0.12 -14.03 -35.39
N ARG A 196 -0.14 -12.92 -34.65
CA ARG A 196 -1.34 -12.21 -34.20
C ARG A 196 -2.10 -11.61 -35.38
N ARG A 197 -3.45 -11.64 -35.36
CA ARG A 197 -4.31 -10.72 -36.12
C ARG A 197 -5.73 -10.61 -35.50
N PRO A 198 -6.54 -9.60 -35.86
CA PRO A 198 -7.27 -8.75 -34.91
C PRO A 198 -8.81 -8.85 -34.98
N LYS A 199 -9.48 -8.22 -33.98
CA LYS A 199 -10.83 -7.57 -33.95
C LYS A 199 -11.61 -7.53 -35.28
N ARG A 200 -12.94 -7.70 -35.38
CA ARG A 200 -14.07 -7.16 -34.58
C ARG A 200 -15.43 -7.63 -35.20
N ALA A 201 -16.53 -7.37 -34.46
CA ALA A 201 -17.91 -7.04 -34.91
C ALA A 201 -18.79 -8.24 -35.29
N GLU A 202 -20.09 -8.33 -34.98
CA GLU A 202 -21.15 -7.53 -34.30
C GLU A 202 -22.29 -8.55 -34.04
N GLU A 203 -23.18 -8.44 -33.05
CA GLU A 203 -24.45 -7.69 -33.10
C GLU A 203 -25.22 -8.02 -31.78
N SER A 204 -25.46 -7.09 -30.85
CA SER A 204 -26.58 -6.14 -30.69
C SER A 204 -27.85 -6.71 -30.05
N ALA A 205 -28.17 -6.18 -28.85
CA ALA A 205 -29.51 -5.80 -28.35
C ALA A 205 -29.28 -5.08 -27.00
N GLU A 206 -29.12 -3.76 -27.00
CA GLU A 206 -30.20 -2.76 -26.91
C GLU A 206 -30.71 -2.58 -25.47
N ASN A 207 -30.23 -1.52 -24.80
CA ASN A 207 -31.14 -0.61 -24.10
C ASN A 207 -30.48 0.76 -23.93
N LYS A 208 -31.15 1.79 -24.45
CA LYS A 208 -30.67 3.16 -24.54
C LYS A 208 -31.31 3.97 -23.41
N SER A 209 -30.47 4.70 -22.68
CA SER A 209 -30.87 5.75 -21.75
C SER A 209 -31.82 6.76 -22.39
N GLU A 210 -32.72 7.32 -21.58
CA GLU A 210 -33.01 8.76 -21.57
C GLU A 210 -33.83 9.11 -20.31
N ALA A 211 -33.31 10.06 -19.53
CA ALA A 211 -34.10 10.91 -18.64
C ALA A 211 -34.43 12.20 -19.40
N PRO A 212 -35.51 12.92 -19.05
CA PRO A 212 -35.27 14.27 -18.55
C PRO A 212 -36.24 14.77 -17.46
N VAL A 213 -35.85 15.94 -16.96
CA VAL A 213 -36.38 16.83 -15.92
C VAL A 213 -37.79 17.37 -16.22
N GLU A 214 -38.57 17.70 -15.16
CA GLU A 214 -39.30 18.99 -14.97
C GLU A 214 -40.79 18.93 -14.45
N VAL A 215 -41.01 19.62 -13.31
CA VAL A 215 -42.18 20.43 -12.84
C VAL A 215 -43.61 19.85 -12.72
N ALA A 216 -44.01 19.75 -11.44
CA ALA A 216 -45.24 20.22 -10.77
C ALA A 216 -46.66 19.66 -11.03
N ARG A 217 -47.33 19.54 -9.86
CA ARG A 217 -48.76 19.65 -9.52
C ARG A 217 -49.61 18.36 -9.48
N SER A 218 -50.25 18.24 -8.31
CA SER A 218 -51.66 17.86 -8.08
C SER A 218 -51.94 16.47 -7.50
N GLY A 219 -52.47 16.48 -6.28
CA GLY A 219 -53.64 15.66 -5.93
C GLY A 219 -53.39 14.47 -5.02
N GLY A 220 -53.65 14.63 -3.72
CA GLY A 220 -53.78 13.52 -2.76
C GLY A 220 -54.13 14.03 -1.37
N GLU A 221 -55.40 13.88 -1.01
CA GLU A 221 -56.12 14.25 0.23
C GLU A 221 -55.33 14.11 1.54
N SER A 222 -55.34 15.13 2.41
CA SER A 222 -56.33 15.41 3.46
C SER A 222 -56.37 14.35 4.58
N GLY A 223 -55.64 14.63 5.66
CA GLY A 223 -55.71 13.91 6.92
C GLY A 223 -55.28 14.86 8.05
N ASP A 224 -56.28 15.38 8.75
CA ASP A 224 -56.21 16.26 9.90
C ASP A 224 -55.14 15.90 10.94
N THR A 225 -54.45 16.90 11.49
CA THR A 225 -54.17 17.01 12.94
C THR A 225 -53.71 18.43 13.26
N LEU A 226 -54.67 19.32 13.53
CA LEU A 226 -54.44 20.59 14.21
C LEU A 226 -54.30 20.32 15.71
N VAL A 227 -53.10 20.48 16.26
CA VAL A 227 -52.89 20.67 17.71
C VAL A 227 -52.45 22.12 17.94
N ALA A 228 -53.37 22.88 18.52
CA ALA A 228 -53.19 24.24 18.97
C ALA A 228 -52.30 24.31 20.22
N GLY A 229 -51.45 25.34 20.32
CA GLY A 229 -50.76 25.65 21.56
C GLY A 229 -49.62 26.66 21.45
N ARG A 230 -49.93 27.95 21.26
CA ARG A 230 -48.98 29.04 21.55
C ARG A 230 -49.58 29.98 22.60
N ARG A 231 -49.14 29.83 23.85
CA ARG A 231 -49.31 30.86 24.89
C ARG A 231 -48.20 31.89 24.74
N SER A 232 -48.56 33.15 24.57
CA SER A 232 -47.71 34.31 24.81
C SER A 232 -48.34 35.08 25.96
N GLY A 233 -47.78 34.96 27.17
CA GLY A 233 -48.10 35.81 28.29
C GLY A 233 -47.26 37.09 28.21
N LYS A 234 -47.95 38.24 28.21
CA LYS A 234 -47.35 39.57 28.37
C LYS A 234 -47.65 39.99 29.82
N ALA A 235 -46.60 40.32 30.57
CA ALA A 235 -46.70 40.87 31.91
C ALA A 235 -46.87 42.39 31.84
N ASP A 236 -47.59 42.91 32.83
CA ASP A 236 -47.90 44.32 33.09
C ASP A 236 -46.67 45.20 33.35
#